data_AF-A0A6A6WRR0-F1
#
_entry.id   AF-A0A6A6WRR0-F1
#
_cell.length_a   1.000
_cell.length_b   1.000
_cell.length_c   1.000
_cell.angle_alpha   90.00
_cell.angle_beta   90.00
_cell.angle_gamma   90.00
#
_symmetry.space_group_name_H-M   'P 1'
#
loop_
_entity.id
_entity.type
_entity.pdbx_description
1 polymer ?
#
loop_
_entity_poly.entity_id
_entity_poly.type
_entity_poly.pdbx_seq_one_letter_code
_entity_poly.pdbx_strand_id
1 'polypeptide(L)'
;EDFQHHLQNVLEKLQKDPLTITADDARRLHEHFDAKDERSARIISAVEALALANQDLRTEKGGVLSLGQEGHASLLTVIEDLLAAVDANPADVTTEVLKLAQTAVSKCQKAIGQTTAPHPELEEELQEEYAKIEPKVEQGTVTKEEANHLHSLEARAHGHTEKGGLTAIAQSVAAKRERQTSVSDASN
;
A
#
# COMPACT_ATOMS: atom_id res chain seq x y z
N GLU A 1 42.14 30.03 9.97
CA GLU A 1 42.50 29.74 8.57
C GLU A 1 41.64 30.61 7.69
N ASP A 2 42.15 31.10 6.57
CA ASP A 2 41.45 32.10 5.76
C ASP A 2 40.35 31.45 4.91
N PHE A 3 39.20 32.13 4.78
CA PHE A 3 38.07 31.73 3.92
C PHE A 3 38.51 31.31 2.51
N GLN A 4 39.50 32.00 1.95
CA GLN A 4 40.06 31.70 0.63
C GLN A 4 40.70 30.32 0.54
N HIS A 5 41.33 29.84 1.62
CA HIS A 5 41.95 28.52 1.66
C HIS A 5 40.90 27.41 1.64
N HIS A 6 39.84 27.55 2.44
CA HIS A 6 38.72 26.61 2.44
C HIS A 6 37.96 26.63 1.11
N LEU A 7 37.75 27.81 0.53
CA LEU A 7 37.11 27.94 -0.78
C LEU A 7 37.93 27.25 -1.88
N GLN A 8 39.25 27.41 -1.87
CA GLN A 8 40.12 26.75 -2.84
C GLN A 8 40.10 25.22 -2.72
N ASN A 9 40.08 24.71 -1.49
CA ASN A 9 39.96 23.27 -1.22
C ASN A 9 38.61 22.72 -1.73
N VAL A 10 37.51 23.43 -1.48
CA VAL A 10 36.18 23.06 -1.99
C VAL A 10 36.12 23.10 -3.52
N LEU A 11 36.71 24.11 -4.16
CA LEU A 11 36.79 24.18 -5.62
C LEU A 11 37.62 23.03 -6.21
N GLU A 12 38.73 22.65 -5.57
CA GLU A 12 39.55 21.53 -6.01
C GLU A 12 38.79 20.20 -5.89
N LYS A 13 38.04 20.00 -4.80
CA LYS A 13 37.15 18.85 -4.64
C LYS A 13 36.06 18.83 -5.71
N LEU A 14 35.39 19.95 -5.96
CA LEU A 14 34.38 20.08 -7.02
C LEU A 14 34.93 19.74 -8.41
N GLN A 15 36.18 20.11 -8.69
CA GLN A 15 36.82 19.85 -9.97
C GLN A 15 37.27 18.40 -10.14
N LYS A 16 37.74 17.75 -9.07
CA LYS A 16 38.25 16.37 -9.11
C LYS A 16 37.15 15.34 -8.93
N ASP A 17 36.37 15.47 -7.87
CA ASP A 17 35.26 14.58 -7.54
C ASP A 17 34.20 15.32 -6.70
N PRO A 18 33.14 15.84 -7.33
CA PRO A 18 32.12 16.62 -6.63
C PRO A 18 31.33 15.79 -5.60
N LEU A 19 31.36 14.45 -5.66
CA LEU A 19 30.71 13.57 -4.68
C LEU A 19 31.45 13.54 -3.34
N THR A 20 32.65 14.12 -3.26
CA THR A 20 33.45 14.23 -2.03
C THR A 20 33.08 15.41 -1.15
N ILE A 21 32.23 16.32 -1.63
CA ILE A 21 31.75 17.48 -0.88
C ILE A 21 30.83 17.03 0.26
N THR A 22 31.10 17.55 1.46
CA THR A 22 30.39 17.21 2.69
C THR A 22 29.82 18.44 3.40
N ALA A 23 28.92 18.22 4.36
CA ALA A 23 28.36 19.30 5.19
C ALA A 23 29.44 20.01 6.05
N ASP A 24 30.55 19.34 6.36
CA ASP A 24 31.67 19.96 7.09
C ASP A 24 32.40 21.00 6.22
N ASP A 25 32.48 20.75 4.90
CA ASP A 25 33.07 21.70 3.94
C ASP A 25 32.26 23.01 3.88
N ALA A 26 30.93 22.90 3.84
CA ALA A 26 30.03 24.04 3.91
C ALA A 26 30.16 24.81 5.24
N ARG A 27 30.21 24.08 6.35
CA ARG A 27 30.34 24.67 7.69
C ARG A 27 31.63 25.48 7.84
N ARG A 28 32.77 24.96 7.36
CA ARG A 28 34.06 25.67 7.39
C ARG A 28 34.06 26.95 6.53
N LEU A 29 33.34 26.94 5.41
CA LEU A 29 33.13 28.16 4.62
C LEU A 29 32.25 29.18 5.36
N HIS A 30 31.25 28.71 6.10
CA HIS A 30 30.35 29.53 6.90
C HIS A 30 31.03 30.14 8.13
N GLU A 31 31.93 29.41 8.81
CA GLU A 31 32.64 29.88 10.02
C GLU A 31 33.58 31.07 9.76
N HIS A 32 34.02 31.24 8.51
CA HIS A 32 34.92 32.33 8.10
C HIS A 32 34.25 33.32 7.13
N PHE A 33 32.92 33.29 7.05
CA PHE A 33 32.11 34.14 6.18
C PHE A 33 32.01 35.58 6.69
N ASP A 34 32.23 36.56 5.80
CA ASP A 34 31.85 37.96 6.02
C ASP A 34 30.46 38.20 5.42
N ALA A 35 29.49 38.52 6.30
CA ALA A 35 28.08 38.70 5.98
C ALA A 35 27.76 39.75 4.90
N LYS A 36 28.75 40.54 4.48
CA LYS A 36 28.60 41.59 3.46
C LYS A 36 28.84 41.11 2.03
N ASP A 37 29.38 39.91 1.82
CA ASP A 37 29.64 39.38 0.48
C ASP A 37 28.55 38.40 0.02
N GLU A 38 27.62 38.92 -0.78
CA GLU A 38 26.53 38.15 -1.37
C GLU A 38 27.03 37.01 -2.29
N ARG A 39 28.20 37.17 -2.91
CA ARG A 39 28.79 36.13 -3.76
C ARG A 39 29.22 34.93 -2.92
N SER A 40 29.89 35.19 -1.80
CA SER A 40 30.31 34.16 -0.86
C SER A 40 29.10 33.44 -0.23
N ALA A 41 28.03 34.17 0.09
CA ALA A 41 26.78 33.58 0.58
C ALA A 41 26.18 32.58 -0.42
N ARG A 42 26.10 32.95 -1.71
CA ARG A 42 25.58 32.07 -2.77
C ARG A 42 26.44 30.82 -2.95
N ILE A 43 27.76 30.95 -2.84
CA ILE A 43 28.69 29.81 -2.94
C ILE A 43 28.47 28.87 -1.76
N ILE A 44 28.38 29.38 -0.53
CA ILE A 44 28.12 28.57 0.66
C ILE A 44 26.80 27.81 0.50
N SER A 45 25.71 28.48 0.12
CA SER A 45 24.42 27.81 -0.10
C SER A 45 24.47 26.75 -1.20
N ALA A 46 25.22 26.97 -2.28
CA ALA A 46 25.39 25.98 -3.33
C ALA A 46 26.19 24.75 -2.85
N VAL A 47 27.22 24.96 -2.02
CA VAL A 47 28.00 23.89 -1.41
C VAL A 47 27.18 23.10 -0.39
N GLU A 48 26.32 23.78 0.39
CA GLU A 48 25.35 23.13 1.30
C GLU A 48 24.36 22.26 0.53
N ALA A 49 23.75 22.80 -0.54
CA ALA A 49 22.81 22.06 -1.36
C ALA A 49 23.46 20.82 -2.01
N LEU A 50 24.70 20.96 -2.48
CA LEU A 50 25.44 19.84 -3.06
C LEU A 50 25.85 18.81 -1.99
N ALA A 51 26.24 19.27 -0.79
CA ALA A 51 26.56 18.38 0.32
C ALA A 51 25.36 17.54 0.76
N LEU A 52 24.16 18.14 0.79
CA LEU A 52 22.90 17.43 1.05
C LEU A 52 22.59 16.40 -0.04
N ALA A 53 22.64 16.81 -1.31
CA ALA A 53 22.43 15.90 -2.43
C ALA A 53 23.44 14.74 -2.45
N ASN A 54 24.69 14.98 -2.06
CA ASN A 54 25.71 13.93 -1.92
C ASN A 54 25.44 13.01 -0.74
N GLN A 55 24.90 13.53 0.37
CA GLN A 55 24.47 12.69 1.50
C GLN A 55 23.32 11.78 1.09
N ASP A 56 22.35 12.29 0.34
CA ASP A 56 21.23 11.52 -0.21
C ASP A 56 21.74 10.42 -1.16
N LEU A 57 22.62 10.76 -2.11
CA LEU A 57 23.22 9.79 -3.03
C LEU A 57 24.14 8.76 -2.34
N ARG A 58 24.75 9.12 -1.21
CA ARG A 58 25.55 8.20 -0.39
C ARG A 58 24.69 7.31 0.48
N THR A 59 23.53 7.79 0.95
CA THR A 59 22.53 6.98 1.66
C THR A 59 21.82 6.02 0.72
N GLU A 60 21.61 6.39 -0.55
CA GLU A 60 21.13 5.47 -1.60
C GLU A 60 22.16 4.38 -1.95
N LYS A 61 23.48 4.67 -1.87
CA LYS A 61 24.55 3.68 -2.15
C LYS A 61 24.99 2.83 -0.96
N GLY A 62 24.55 3.14 0.26
CA GLY A 62 24.92 2.44 1.48
C GLY A 62 23.67 2.11 2.29
N GLY A 63 23.05 0.97 1.99
CA GLY A 63 21.75 0.58 2.52
C GLY A 63 21.63 0.69 4.03
N VAL A 64 20.66 1.50 4.47
CA VAL A 64 19.64 1.08 5.44
C VAL A 64 18.33 1.68 4.95
N LEU A 65 17.36 0.81 4.70
CA LEU A 65 15.99 1.10 4.36
C LEU A 65 15.39 2.12 5.34
N SER A 66 15.38 3.39 4.97
CA SER A 66 14.59 4.40 5.68
C SER A 66 13.20 4.42 5.08
N LEU A 67 12.40 3.41 5.44
CA LEU A 67 10.94 3.50 5.29
C LEU A 67 10.46 4.61 6.24
N GLY A 68 10.29 5.84 5.73
CA GLY A 68 9.50 6.84 6.46
C GLY A 68 9.89 8.31 6.36
N GLN A 69 10.68 8.79 5.40
CA GLN A 69 10.83 10.25 5.21
C GLN A 69 10.08 10.77 3.98
N GLU A 70 8.95 11.43 4.29
CA GLU A 70 8.28 12.62 3.70
C GLU A 70 8.25 12.88 2.18
N GLY A 71 8.79 12.02 1.34
CA GLY A 71 8.31 11.85 -0.03
C GLY A 71 7.37 10.67 -0.04
N HIS A 72 6.19 10.78 -0.65
CA HIS A 72 5.40 9.59 -0.96
C HIS A 72 6.24 8.69 -1.87
N ALA A 73 7.04 7.78 -1.30
CA ALA A 73 7.71 6.75 -2.05
C ALA A 73 6.62 6.08 -2.88
N SER A 74 6.79 6.10 -4.20
CA SER A 74 5.79 5.54 -5.10
C SER A 74 5.51 4.11 -4.63
N LEU A 75 4.23 3.73 -4.55
CA LEU A 75 3.85 2.38 -4.14
C LEU A 75 4.58 1.32 -4.99
N LEU A 76 4.88 1.66 -6.25
CA LEU A 76 5.70 0.85 -7.15
C LEU A 76 7.11 0.59 -6.59
N THR A 77 7.80 1.63 -6.13
CA THR A 77 9.15 1.53 -5.56
C THR A 77 9.15 0.66 -4.29
N VAL A 78 8.15 0.83 -3.43
CA VAL A 78 8.00 -0.01 -2.22
C VAL A 78 7.79 -1.49 -2.58
N ILE A 79 7.05 -1.77 -3.65
CA ILE A 79 6.83 -3.13 -4.13
C ILE A 79 8.10 -3.72 -4.75
N GLU A 80 8.86 -2.94 -5.53
CA GLU A 80 10.15 -3.35 -6.10
C GLU A 80 11.18 -3.67 -5.01
N ASP A 81 11.24 -2.85 -3.95
CA ASP A 81 12.10 -3.09 -2.79
C ASP A 81 11.70 -4.36 -2.05
N LEU A 82 10.39 -4.60 -1.89
CA LEU A 82 9.88 -5.83 -1.28
C LEU A 82 10.26 -7.07 -2.11
N LEU A 83 10.15 -6.99 -3.43
CA LEU A 83 10.54 -8.08 -4.33
C LEU A 83 12.04 -8.36 -4.20
N ALA A 84 12.89 -7.33 -4.23
CA ALA A 84 14.33 -7.48 -4.06
C ALA A 84 14.69 -8.10 -2.70
N ALA A 85 13.99 -7.72 -1.62
CA ALA A 85 14.20 -8.30 -0.30
C ALA A 85 13.83 -9.79 -0.22
N VAL A 86 12.71 -10.18 -0.87
CA VAL A 86 12.28 -11.57 -0.96
C VAL A 86 13.27 -12.42 -1.78
N ASP A 87 13.77 -11.89 -2.89
CA ASP A 87 14.75 -12.57 -3.74
C ASP A 87 16.11 -12.74 -3.02
N ALA A 88 16.52 -11.72 -2.25
CA ALA A 88 17.78 -11.77 -1.50
C ALA A 88 17.72 -12.75 -0.32
N ASN A 89 16.57 -12.82 0.38
CA ASN A 89 16.40 -13.66 1.58
C ASN A 89 15.05 -14.41 1.55
N PRO A 90 14.90 -15.44 0.72
CA PRO A 90 13.64 -16.18 0.61
C PRO A 90 13.26 -16.93 1.90
N ALA A 91 14.23 -17.20 2.78
CA ALA A 91 14.00 -17.84 4.07
C ALA A 91 13.25 -16.95 5.08
N ASP A 92 13.25 -15.63 4.87
CA ASP A 92 12.55 -14.68 5.74
C ASP A 92 11.04 -14.60 5.42
N VAL A 93 10.61 -15.22 4.32
CA VAL A 93 9.20 -15.32 3.94
C VAL A 93 8.50 -16.36 4.82
N THR A 94 7.98 -15.88 5.94
CA THR A 94 7.16 -16.68 6.85
C THR A 94 5.68 -16.64 6.46
N THR A 95 4.87 -17.52 7.05
CA THR A 95 3.40 -17.53 6.87
C THR A 95 2.75 -16.20 7.26
N GLU A 96 3.31 -15.49 8.25
CA GLU A 96 2.78 -14.19 8.68
C GLU A 96 3.11 -13.08 7.68
N VAL A 97 4.31 -13.10 7.10
CA VAL A 97 4.69 -12.21 5.99
C VAL A 97 3.76 -12.41 4.79
N LEU A 98 3.46 -13.67 4.46
CA LEU A 98 2.52 -14.02 3.39
C LEU A 98 1.11 -13.46 3.64
N LYS A 99 0.56 -13.65 4.85
CA LYS A 99 -0.77 -13.11 5.23
C LYS A 99 -0.83 -11.58 5.15
N LEU A 100 0.25 -10.92 5.57
CA LEU A 100 0.34 -9.46 5.53
C LEU A 100 0.41 -8.97 4.08
N ALA A 101 1.20 -9.62 3.23
CA ALA A 101 1.27 -9.33 1.81
C ALA A 101 -0.10 -9.52 1.12
N GLN A 102 -0.80 -10.62 1.40
CA GLN A 102 -2.16 -10.87 0.90
C GLN A 102 -3.13 -9.77 1.34
N THR A 103 -3.05 -9.33 2.60
CA THR A 103 -3.88 -8.23 3.10
C THR A 103 -3.61 -6.92 2.35
N ALA A 104 -2.34 -6.63 2.06
CA ALA A 104 -1.95 -5.46 1.27
C ALA A 104 -2.47 -5.56 -0.17
N VAL A 105 -2.38 -6.74 -0.80
CA VAL A 105 -2.95 -7.00 -2.13
C VAL A 105 -4.46 -6.78 -2.12
N SER A 106 -5.19 -7.30 -1.13
CA SER A 106 -6.65 -7.08 -1.02
C SER A 106 -7.01 -5.60 -0.88
N LYS A 107 -6.19 -4.81 -0.17
CA LYS A 107 -6.38 -3.36 -0.08
C LYS A 107 -6.07 -2.64 -1.39
N CYS A 108 -5.05 -3.08 -2.12
CA CYS A 108 -4.73 -2.54 -3.44
C CYS A 108 -5.85 -2.86 -4.44
N GLN A 109 -6.34 -4.11 -4.44
CA GLN A 109 -7.50 -4.55 -5.22
C GLN A 109 -8.74 -3.70 -4.91
N LYS A 110 -9.02 -3.44 -3.62
CA LYS A 110 -10.06 -2.47 -3.19
C LYS A 110 -9.88 -1.10 -3.80
N ALA A 111 -8.68 -0.55 -3.73
CA ALA A 111 -8.38 0.81 -4.20
C ALA A 111 -8.54 0.97 -5.72
N ILE A 112 -8.30 -0.08 -6.50
CA ILE A 112 -8.46 -0.07 -7.97
C ILE A 112 -9.82 -0.63 -8.43
N GLY A 113 -10.75 -0.90 -7.51
CA GLY A 113 -12.07 -1.44 -7.84
C GLY A 113 -12.07 -2.93 -8.25
N GLN A 114 -10.98 -3.65 -8.02
CA GLN A 114 -10.83 -5.09 -8.29
C GLN A 114 -11.29 -6.00 -7.14
N THR A 115 -12.02 -5.50 -6.13
CA THR A 115 -12.78 -6.36 -5.20
C THR A 115 -13.92 -7.14 -5.85
N THR A 116 -14.16 -6.81 -7.10
CA THR A 116 -15.42 -6.95 -7.80
C THR A 116 -15.15 -7.33 -9.25
N ALA A 117 -13.95 -7.83 -9.55
CA ALA A 117 -13.70 -8.48 -10.82
C ALA A 117 -14.56 -9.75 -10.81
N PRO A 118 -15.52 -9.89 -11.75
CA PRO A 118 -16.30 -11.10 -11.86
C PRO A 118 -15.36 -12.29 -11.94
N HIS A 119 -15.57 -13.30 -11.11
CA HIS A 119 -14.90 -14.58 -11.21
C HIS A 119 -15.81 -15.51 -12.03
N PRO A 120 -15.75 -15.51 -13.37
CA PRO A 120 -16.62 -16.34 -14.21
C PRO A 120 -16.43 -17.84 -13.93
N GLU A 121 -15.31 -18.25 -13.34
CA GLU A 121 -15.07 -19.61 -12.85
C GLU A 121 -16.02 -20.03 -11.71
N LEU A 122 -16.60 -19.08 -10.97
CA LEU A 122 -17.58 -19.35 -9.90
C LEU A 122 -19.03 -19.37 -10.41
N GLU A 123 -19.26 -19.14 -11.71
CA GLU A 123 -20.61 -19.12 -12.30
C GLU A 123 -21.28 -20.49 -12.22
N GLU A 124 -20.52 -21.57 -12.44
CA GLU A 124 -21.04 -22.94 -12.35
C GLU A 124 -21.49 -23.27 -10.92
N GLU A 125 -20.66 -22.93 -9.92
CA GLU A 125 -20.99 -23.11 -8.50
C GLU A 125 -22.20 -22.24 -8.10
N LEU A 126 -22.29 -21.01 -8.63
CA LEU A 126 -23.42 -20.12 -8.39
C LEU A 126 -24.72 -20.69 -8.97
N GLN A 127 -24.70 -21.25 -10.18
CA GLN A 127 -25.87 -21.89 -10.79
C GLN A 127 -26.31 -23.12 -10.01
N GLU A 128 -25.37 -23.94 -9.53
CA GLU A 128 -25.68 -25.08 -8.67
C GLU A 128 -26.35 -24.65 -7.37
N GLU A 129 -25.86 -23.59 -6.73
CA GLU A 129 -26.48 -23.07 -5.52
C GLU A 129 -27.83 -22.40 -5.78
N TYR A 130 -28.00 -21.70 -6.89
CA TYR A 130 -29.33 -21.20 -7.29
C TYR A 130 -30.33 -22.35 -7.43
N ALA A 131 -29.95 -23.45 -8.08
CA ALA A 131 -30.83 -24.61 -8.25
C ALA A 131 -31.21 -25.28 -6.90
N LYS A 132 -30.34 -25.23 -5.88
CA LYS A 132 -30.64 -25.75 -4.54
C LYS A 132 -31.52 -24.80 -3.72
N ILE A 133 -31.34 -23.49 -3.89
CA ILE A 133 -32.03 -22.46 -3.10
C ILE A 133 -33.39 -22.08 -3.68
N GLU A 134 -33.56 -22.11 -5.00
CA GLU A 134 -34.84 -21.81 -5.67
C GLU A 134 -36.06 -22.52 -5.05
N PRO A 135 -36.08 -23.87 -4.90
CA PRO A 135 -37.22 -24.54 -4.29
C PRO A 135 -37.41 -24.19 -2.80
N LYS A 136 -36.33 -23.86 -2.08
CA LYS A 136 -36.42 -23.46 -0.66
C LYS A 136 -36.98 -22.04 -0.51
N VAL A 137 -36.69 -21.16 -1.47
CA VAL A 137 -37.26 -19.81 -1.53
C VAL A 137 -38.78 -19.90 -1.73
N GLU A 138 -39.24 -20.72 -2.67
CA GLU A 138 -40.67 -20.96 -2.91
C GLU A 138 -41.38 -21.55 -1.69
N GLN A 139 -40.72 -22.50 -1.01
CA GLN A 139 -41.24 -23.12 0.20
C GLN A 139 -41.14 -22.23 1.45
N GLY A 140 -40.42 -21.10 1.37
CA GLY A 140 -40.17 -20.23 2.52
C GLY A 140 -39.24 -20.84 3.58
N THR A 141 -38.43 -21.84 3.21
CA THR A 141 -37.62 -22.65 4.14
C THR A 141 -36.13 -22.30 4.15
N VAL A 142 -35.72 -21.24 3.46
CA VAL A 142 -34.32 -20.77 3.43
C VAL A 142 -33.83 -20.38 4.83
N THR A 143 -32.61 -20.79 5.18
CA THR A 143 -31.94 -20.36 6.41
C THR A 143 -31.07 -19.11 6.18
N LYS A 144 -30.66 -18.46 7.27
CA LYS A 144 -29.81 -17.27 7.21
C LYS A 144 -28.43 -17.59 6.65
N GLU A 145 -27.90 -18.75 7.00
CA GLU A 145 -26.60 -19.25 6.54
C GLU A 145 -26.64 -19.48 5.03
N GLU A 146 -27.70 -20.12 4.54
CA GLU A 146 -27.94 -20.36 3.10
C GLU A 146 -28.04 -19.05 2.32
N ALA A 147 -28.83 -18.08 2.81
CA ALA A 147 -28.99 -16.79 2.15
C ALA A 147 -27.68 -15.96 2.14
N ASN A 148 -26.89 -16.02 3.22
CA ASN A 148 -25.59 -15.35 3.29
C ASN A 148 -24.54 -16.03 2.40
N HIS A 149 -24.56 -17.36 2.32
CA HIS A 149 -23.68 -18.11 1.44
C HIS A 149 -23.93 -17.76 -0.03
N LEU A 150 -25.20 -17.81 -0.47
CA LEU A 150 -25.60 -17.44 -1.82
C LEU A 150 -25.22 -15.99 -2.17
N HIS A 151 -25.46 -15.05 -1.25
CA HIS A 151 -25.05 -13.65 -1.42
C HIS A 151 -23.54 -13.48 -1.55
N SER A 152 -22.77 -14.20 -0.75
CA SER A 152 -21.31 -14.15 -0.82
C SER A 152 -20.78 -14.75 -2.12
N LEU A 153 -21.46 -15.77 -2.66
CA LEU A 153 -21.06 -16.44 -3.90
C LEU A 153 -21.39 -15.56 -5.12
N GLU A 154 -22.60 -15.00 -5.19
CA GLU A 154 -23.01 -14.07 -6.25
C GLU A 154 -22.18 -12.79 -6.24
N ALA A 155 -21.89 -12.21 -5.07
CA ALA A 155 -21.03 -11.04 -4.96
C ALA A 155 -19.59 -11.33 -5.43
N ARG A 156 -19.12 -12.59 -5.36
CA ARG A 156 -17.81 -13.00 -5.88
C ARG A 156 -17.84 -13.31 -7.38
N ALA A 157 -18.91 -13.95 -7.86
CA ALA A 157 -19.08 -14.28 -9.27
C ALA A 157 -19.37 -13.05 -10.13
N HIS A 158 -20.27 -12.16 -9.71
CA HIS A 158 -20.77 -11.02 -10.50
C HIS A 158 -20.32 -9.67 -9.97
N GLY A 159 -19.71 -9.64 -8.78
CA GLY A 159 -19.30 -8.39 -8.14
C GLY A 159 -20.46 -7.58 -7.52
N HIS A 160 -21.69 -8.01 -7.72
CA HIS A 160 -22.87 -7.37 -7.14
C HIS A 160 -23.99 -8.40 -7.02
N THR A 161 -24.96 -8.11 -6.17
CA THR A 161 -26.21 -8.88 -6.11
C THR A 161 -27.28 -8.15 -6.90
N GLU A 162 -28.00 -8.89 -7.74
CA GLU A 162 -29.11 -8.32 -8.50
C GLU A 162 -30.27 -7.94 -7.58
N LYS A 163 -30.73 -6.68 -7.70
CA LYS A 163 -31.87 -6.21 -6.92
C LYS A 163 -33.14 -6.93 -7.37
N GLY A 164 -33.72 -7.73 -6.47
CA GLY A 164 -34.90 -8.54 -6.77
C GLY A 164 -34.57 -9.88 -7.44
N GLY A 165 -33.28 -10.19 -7.61
CA GLY A 165 -32.82 -11.52 -8.01
C GLY A 165 -32.99 -12.54 -6.87
N LEU A 166 -32.74 -13.82 -7.19
CA LEU A 166 -33.00 -14.94 -6.30
C LEU A 166 -32.32 -14.80 -4.93
N THR A 167 -31.10 -14.26 -4.88
CA THR A 167 -30.38 -13.95 -3.63
C THR A 167 -31.10 -12.93 -2.76
N ALA A 168 -31.59 -11.84 -3.34
CA ALA A 168 -32.31 -10.81 -2.61
C ALA A 168 -33.63 -11.36 -2.02
N ILE A 169 -34.30 -12.24 -2.77
CA ILE A 169 -35.50 -12.93 -2.30
C ILE A 169 -35.15 -13.91 -1.18
N ALA A 170 -34.08 -14.69 -1.32
CA ALA A 170 -33.59 -15.62 -0.30
C ALA A 170 -33.28 -14.91 1.03
N GLN A 171 -32.59 -13.77 1.00
CA GLN A 171 -32.34 -12.94 2.19
C GLN A 171 -33.64 -12.44 2.83
N SER A 172 -34.61 -12.00 2.03
CA SER A 172 -35.90 -11.55 2.54
C SER A 172 -36.70 -12.70 3.19
N VAL A 173 -36.68 -13.90 2.59
CA VAL A 173 -37.35 -15.09 3.13
C VAL A 173 -36.71 -15.51 4.45
N ALA A 174 -35.38 -15.60 4.51
CA ALA A 174 -34.65 -15.94 5.73
C ALA A 174 -34.93 -14.93 6.86
N ALA A 175 -34.88 -13.63 6.55
CA ALA A 175 -35.18 -12.57 7.53
C ALA A 175 -36.64 -12.62 8.03
N LYS A 176 -37.60 -12.92 7.15
CA LYS A 176 -39.01 -13.09 7.53
C LYS A 176 -39.20 -14.29 8.46
N ARG A 177 -38.51 -15.40 8.17
CA ARG A 177 -38.55 -16.62 8.98
C ARG A 177 -37.93 -16.40 10.36
N GLU A 178 -36.76 -15.77 10.43
CA GLU A 178 -36.07 -15.44 11.69
C GLU A 178 -37.00 -14.64 12.62
N ARG A 179 -37.71 -13.63 12.07
CA ARG A 179 -38.71 -12.86 12.82
C ARG A 179 -39.87 -13.71 13.33
N GLN A 180 -40.37 -14.66 12.54
CA GLN A 180 -41.47 -15.53 12.96
C GLN A 180 -41.03 -16.48 14.08
N THR A 181 -39.84 -17.08 13.96
CA THR A 181 -39.29 -17.96 15.01
C THR A 181 -39.04 -17.23 16.32
N SER A 182 -38.53 -15.99 16.28
CA SER A 182 -38.30 -15.20 17.50
C SER A 182 -39.60 -14.79 18.21
N VAL A 183 -40.69 -14.57 17.47
CA VAL A 183 -41.99 -14.24 18.07
C VAL A 183 -42.65 -15.48 18.70
N SER A 184 -42.44 -16.65 18.10
CA SER A 184 -42.93 -17.93 18.65
C SER A 184 -42.20 -18.33 19.93
N ASP A 185 -40.89 -18.09 20.04
CA ASP A 185 -40.11 -18.38 21.26
C ASP A 185 -40.46 -17.43 22.43
N ALA A 186 -40.91 -16.21 22.14
CA ALA A 186 -41.29 -15.24 23.17
C ALA A 186 -42.71 -15.46 23.74
N SER A 187 -43.48 -16.41 23.18
CA SER A 187 -44.89 -16.63 23.51
C SER A 187 -45.17 -17.96 24.25
N ASN A 188 -44.13 -18.66 24.73
CA ASN A 188 -44.23 -19.93 25.47
C ASN A 188 -43.69 -19.82 26.90
#